data_AF-A0A537YAD6-F1
#
_entry.id   AF-A0A537YAD6-F1
#
_cell.length_a   1.000
_cell.length_b   1.000
_cell.length_c   1.000
_cell.angle_alpha   90.00
_cell.angle_beta   90.00
_cell.angle_gamma   90.00
#
_symmetry.space_group_name_H-M   'P 1'
#
loop_
_entity.id
_entity.type
_entity.pdbx_description
1 polymer ?
#
loop_
_entity_poly.entity_id
_entity_poly.type
_entity_poly.pdbx_seq_one_letter_code
_entity_poly.pdbx_strand_id
1 'polypeptide(L)'
;MAAPKKASTKTGAKAALVSAVHSIKVGETLEQNIEGHAARADSKEFRAARATLQKIIATLKPNPYGDGPIQAHHGGSVWIYDGENWRMVANWAGIEWSVQFCCDPAKVDALRQTAKAITDAFPQTIPQLEALGYDDIDILTTPIADPADIARYVDSIWNSCVPIPLPGHTGRVRSTSPLAAGVHNYPETMCAIPRVMRSDFIPFSVDTPTKAAAVVVPVAPRGSGDGRTRLVFAERGHPLAAKKAAAKKAGKALILGAENPLSRKAFAKQR
;
A
#
# COMPACT_ATOMS: atom_id res chain seq x y z
N MET A 1 -27.76 -0.72 67.71
CA MET A 1 -27.46 0.14 66.55
C MET A 1 -26.21 -0.39 65.89
N ALA A 2 -26.32 -0.83 64.63
CA ALA A 2 -25.30 -1.58 63.91
C ALA A 2 -24.25 -0.67 63.25
N ALA A 3 -23.01 -1.15 63.19
CA ALA A 3 -21.82 -0.48 62.65
C ALA A 3 -21.95 -0.12 61.14
N PRO A 4 -21.23 0.91 60.65
CA PRO A 4 -21.34 1.35 59.27
C PRO A 4 -20.71 0.33 58.30
N LYS A 5 -21.46 -0.03 57.27
CA LYS A 5 -21.03 -0.92 56.18
C LYS A 5 -19.91 -0.24 55.37
N LYS A 6 -18.76 -0.90 55.26
CA LYS A 6 -17.66 -0.53 54.35
C LYS A 6 -18.17 -0.52 52.91
N ALA A 7 -17.97 0.61 52.22
CA ALA A 7 -18.16 0.71 50.79
C ALA A 7 -17.15 -0.21 50.07
N SER A 8 -17.67 -1.18 49.32
CA SER A 8 -16.91 -2.01 48.40
C SER A 8 -16.51 -1.14 47.19
N THR A 9 -15.24 -0.79 47.10
CA THR A 9 -14.65 -0.21 45.90
C THR A 9 -14.66 -1.27 44.80
N LYS A 10 -15.48 -1.06 43.78
CA LYS A 10 -15.40 -1.83 42.54
C LYS A 10 -14.01 -1.62 41.95
N THR A 11 -13.20 -2.65 42.03
CA THR A 11 -11.91 -2.77 41.36
C THR A 11 -12.11 -2.51 39.87
N GLY A 12 -11.40 -1.52 39.35
CA GLY A 12 -11.38 -1.19 37.93
C GLY A 12 -11.00 -2.44 37.12
N ALA A 13 -11.79 -2.74 36.09
CA ALA A 13 -11.43 -3.75 35.11
C ALA A 13 -10.06 -3.38 34.54
N LYS A 14 -9.02 -4.17 34.85
CA LYS A 14 -7.75 -4.11 34.13
C LYS A 14 -8.09 -4.36 32.67
N ALA A 15 -7.87 -3.36 31.81
CA ALA A 15 -7.87 -3.56 30.38
C ALA A 15 -7.02 -4.79 30.07
N ALA A 16 -7.59 -5.75 29.33
CA ALA A 16 -6.86 -6.93 28.92
C ALA A 16 -5.58 -6.47 28.22
N LEU A 17 -4.42 -6.85 28.75
CA LEU A 17 -3.15 -6.69 28.06
C LEU A 17 -3.27 -7.49 26.78
N VAL A 18 -3.48 -6.80 25.65
CA VAL A 18 -3.56 -7.43 24.33
C VAL A 18 -2.14 -7.80 23.90
N SER A 19 -1.55 -8.80 24.55
CA SER A 19 -0.36 -9.47 24.04
C SER A 19 -0.84 -10.51 23.04
N ALA A 20 -1.05 -10.08 21.80
CA ALA A 20 -1.16 -11.03 20.70
C ALA A 20 0.23 -11.65 20.50
N VAL A 21 0.34 -12.97 20.61
CA VAL A 21 1.54 -13.69 20.20
C VAL A 21 1.70 -13.48 18.70
N HIS A 22 2.65 -12.61 18.32
CA HIS A 22 3.07 -12.44 16.93
C HIS A 22 3.97 -13.62 16.58
N SER A 23 3.39 -14.70 16.05
CA SER A 23 4.14 -15.88 15.61
C SER A 23 4.37 -15.83 14.11
N ILE A 24 5.63 -15.98 13.69
CA ILE A 24 6.04 -16.00 12.29
C ILE A 24 6.86 -17.27 12.09
N LYS A 25 6.38 -18.16 11.22
CA LYS A 25 7.10 -19.38 10.87
C LYS A 25 8.27 -19.00 9.95
N VAL A 26 9.47 -19.01 10.51
CA VAL A 26 10.72 -18.84 9.77
C VAL A 26 11.07 -20.17 9.08
N GLY A 27 11.36 -20.13 7.78
CA GLY A 27 11.86 -21.30 7.04
C GLY A 27 11.49 -21.38 5.56
N GLU A 28 10.55 -20.57 5.09
CA GLU A 28 10.14 -20.58 3.69
C GLU A 28 10.43 -19.23 3.01
N THR A 29 10.84 -19.28 1.74
CA THR A 29 10.91 -18.06 0.92
C THR A 29 9.48 -17.56 0.70
N LEU A 30 9.13 -16.38 1.23
CA LEU A 30 7.94 -15.68 0.75
C LEU A 30 8.26 -15.07 -0.62
N GLU A 31 8.15 -15.88 -1.67
CA GLU A 31 8.23 -15.38 -3.04
C GLU A 31 6.83 -14.92 -3.46
N GLN A 32 6.51 -13.64 -3.21
CA GLN A 32 5.32 -13.02 -3.77
C GLN A 32 5.54 -12.67 -5.25
N ASN A 33 5.63 -13.69 -6.10
CA ASN A 33 5.30 -13.47 -7.49
C ASN A 33 3.78 -13.43 -7.55
N ILE A 34 3.16 -12.23 -7.50
CA ILE A 34 1.69 -12.12 -7.49
C ILE A 34 1.19 -12.66 -8.82
N GLU A 35 0.79 -13.92 -8.75
CA GLU A 35 0.66 -14.78 -9.90
C GLU A 35 -0.41 -14.24 -10.86
N GLY A 36 0.02 -13.71 -12.02
CA GLY A 36 -0.87 -13.09 -13.01
C GLY A 36 -0.78 -11.55 -13.11
N HIS A 37 0.19 -10.92 -12.45
CA HIS A 37 0.56 -9.52 -12.73
C HIS A 37 1.50 -9.46 -13.93
N ALA A 38 1.18 -8.62 -14.92
CA ALA A 38 2.09 -8.32 -16.01
C ALA A 38 3.33 -7.59 -15.45
N ALA A 39 4.48 -7.74 -16.12
CA ALA A 39 5.63 -6.92 -15.81
C ALA A 39 5.25 -5.45 -15.97
N ARG A 40 5.46 -4.67 -14.91
CA ARG A 40 5.20 -3.23 -14.92
C ARG A 40 6.21 -2.56 -15.86
N ALA A 41 5.71 -1.62 -16.68
CA ALA A 41 6.53 -0.57 -17.27
C ALA A 41 6.46 0.66 -16.36
N ASP A 42 7.61 1.26 -16.04
CA ASP A 42 7.64 2.49 -15.24
C ASP A 42 6.99 3.64 -16.03
N SER A 43 6.10 4.38 -15.37
CA SER A 43 5.53 5.63 -15.91
C SER A 43 6.62 6.69 -16.08
N LYS A 44 6.31 7.81 -16.75
CA LYS A 44 7.27 8.93 -16.84
C LYS A 44 7.44 9.59 -15.47
N GLU A 45 6.36 9.69 -14.72
CA GLU A 45 6.25 10.26 -13.38
C GLU A 45 7.13 9.48 -12.40
N PHE A 46 7.00 8.16 -12.36
CA PHE A 46 7.78 7.32 -11.46
C PHE A 46 9.27 7.34 -11.79
N ARG A 47 9.63 7.41 -13.09
CA ARG A 47 11.04 7.54 -13.49
C ARG A 47 11.64 8.86 -13.03
N ALA A 48 10.89 9.96 -13.13
CA ALA A 48 11.32 11.26 -12.61
C ALA A 48 11.48 11.22 -11.09
N ALA A 49 10.47 10.75 -10.36
CA ALA A 49 10.51 10.61 -8.90
C ALA A 49 11.69 9.74 -8.43
N ARG A 50 11.91 8.58 -9.07
CA ARG A 50 13.05 7.70 -8.77
C ARG A 50 14.38 8.38 -9.04
N ALA A 51 14.53 9.08 -10.17
CA ALA A 51 15.77 9.80 -10.49
C ALA A 51 16.08 10.87 -9.45
N THR A 52 15.07 11.62 -9.00
CA THR A 52 15.20 12.61 -7.93
C THR A 52 15.59 11.97 -6.61
N LEU A 53 14.96 10.86 -6.23
CA LEU A 53 15.35 10.10 -5.03
C LEU A 53 16.83 9.72 -5.06
N GLN A 54 17.35 9.21 -6.18
CA GLN A 54 18.78 8.84 -6.25
C GLN A 54 19.70 10.04 -6.00
N LYS A 55 19.33 11.23 -6.50
CA LYS A 55 20.08 12.46 -6.24
C LYS A 55 20.00 12.87 -4.77
N ILE A 56 18.83 12.76 -4.14
CA ILE A 56 18.66 12.99 -2.69
C ILE A 56 19.54 12.04 -1.88
N ILE A 57 19.48 10.73 -2.16
CA ILE A 57 20.26 9.72 -1.44
C ILE A 57 21.76 9.99 -1.54
N ALA A 58 22.24 10.45 -2.70
CA ALA A 58 23.65 10.78 -2.91
C ALA A 58 24.16 11.93 -2.02
N THR A 59 23.27 12.77 -1.46
CA THR A 59 23.65 13.84 -0.53
C THR A 59 23.69 13.40 0.93
N LEU A 60 23.08 12.26 1.28
CA LEU A 60 22.96 11.82 2.67
C LEU A 60 24.25 11.19 3.19
N LYS A 61 24.82 11.75 4.27
CA LYS A 61 26.07 11.26 4.88
C LYS A 61 25.96 11.23 6.42
N PRO A 62 26.03 10.05 7.05
CA PRO A 62 25.95 8.72 6.42
C PRO A 62 24.58 8.48 5.77
N ASN A 63 24.50 7.58 4.77
CA ASN A 63 23.22 7.19 4.19
C ASN A 63 22.44 6.34 5.21
N PRO A 64 21.30 6.83 5.75
CA PRO A 64 20.58 6.12 6.79
C PRO A 64 19.84 4.86 6.29
N TYR A 65 19.73 4.68 4.97
CA TYR A 65 19.00 3.56 4.36
C TYR A 65 19.89 2.37 3.99
N GLY A 66 21.19 2.44 4.36
CA GLY A 66 22.16 1.38 4.15
C GLY A 66 22.82 1.40 2.78
N ASP A 67 23.69 0.41 2.58
CA ASP A 67 24.53 0.31 1.39
C ASP A 67 23.83 -0.40 0.23
N GLY A 68 24.28 -0.09 -0.98
CA GLY A 68 23.87 -0.76 -2.22
C GLY A 68 22.88 0.04 -3.06
N PRO A 69 22.36 -0.57 -4.15
CA PRO A 69 21.40 0.10 -5.02
C PRO A 69 20.12 0.35 -4.23
N ILE A 70 19.83 1.62 -3.96
CA ILE A 70 18.57 2.03 -3.33
C ILE A 70 17.46 1.97 -4.37
N GLN A 71 16.38 1.29 -4.03
CA GLN A 71 15.16 1.24 -4.82
C GLN A 71 14.15 2.26 -4.29
N ALA A 72 13.38 2.84 -5.22
CA ALA A 72 12.24 3.68 -4.91
C ALA A 72 11.01 2.78 -4.76
N HIS A 73 10.48 2.67 -3.55
CA HIS A 73 9.32 1.84 -3.24
C HIS A 73 8.06 2.69 -3.00
N HIS A 74 6.93 2.18 -3.46
CA HIS A 74 5.59 2.74 -3.30
C HIS A 74 5.09 2.57 -1.87
N GLY A 75 5.09 3.66 -1.09
CA GLY A 75 4.86 3.53 0.35
C GLY A 75 4.58 4.81 1.14
N GLY A 76 4.24 5.93 0.51
CA GLY A 76 3.83 7.15 1.22
C GLY A 76 5.01 8.01 1.72
N SER A 77 6.09 8.10 0.93
CA SER A 77 7.25 8.94 1.25
C SER A 77 6.95 10.43 1.06
N VAL A 78 7.13 11.27 2.07
CA VAL A 78 7.14 12.74 1.92
C VAL A 78 8.56 13.23 2.14
N TRP A 79 9.24 13.61 1.06
CA TRP A 79 10.60 14.15 1.13
C TRP A 79 10.59 15.65 1.37
N ILE A 80 11.29 16.08 2.41
CA ILE A 80 11.45 17.49 2.79
C ILE A 80 12.91 17.87 2.89
N TYR A 81 13.20 19.14 2.63
CA TYR A 81 14.52 19.73 2.86
C TYR A 81 14.43 20.73 4.01
N ASP A 82 15.17 20.48 5.09
CA ASP A 82 15.07 21.27 6.32
C ASP A 82 15.91 22.56 6.34
N GLY A 83 16.57 22.88 5.21
CA GLY A 83 17.56 23.96 5.08
C GLY A 83 18.98 23.44 5.01
N GLU A 84 19.24 22.25 5.53
CA GLU A 84 20.58 21.64 5.58
C GLU A 84 20.61 20.25 4.94
N ASN A 85 19.59 19.44 5.20
CA ASN A 85 19.54 18.03 4.84
C ASN A 85 18.16 17.61 4.34
N TRP A 86 18.15 16.58 3.50
CA TRP A 86 16.93 15.89 3.12
C TRP A 86 16.48 14.91 4.20
N ARG A 87 15.17 14.87 4.44
CA ARG A 87 14.54 13.89 5.33
C ARG A 87 13.29 13.32 4.68
N MET A 88 13.01 12.06 4.96
CA MET A 88 11.74 11.45 4.61
C MET A 88 10.83 11.40 5.83
N VAL A 89 9.63 11.94 5.68
CA VAL A 89 8.51 11.75 6.60
C VAL A 89 7.58 10.72 5.99
N ALA A 90 7.14 9.73 6.77
CA ALA A 90 6.08 8.83 6.31
C ALA A 90 4.72 9.52 6.46
N ASN A 91 3.91 9.49 5.41
CA ASN A 91 2.52 9.94 5.50
C ASN A 91 1.70 8.96 6.36
N TRP A 92 0.48 9.32 6.77
CA TRP A 92 -0.36 8.46 7.62
C TRP A 92 -0.84 7.17 6.93
N ALA A 93 -0.69 7.11 5.60
CA ALA A 93 -0.77 5.89 4.80
C ALA A 93 0.15 6.00 3.58
N GLY A 94 0.57 4.85 3.06
CA GLY A 94 1.25 4.73 1.77
C GLY A 94 0.39 3.96 0.78
N ILE A 95 0.53 4.27 -0.51
CA ILE A 95 -0.17 3.55 -1.57
C ILE A 95 0.85 2.72 -2.34
N GLU A 96 0.84 1.41 -2.11
CA GLU A 96 1.54 0.46 -2.97
C GLU A 96 0.98 0.56 -4.39
N TRP A 97 1.80 0.36 -5.42
CA TRP A 97 1.40 0.63 -6.81
C TRP A 97 0.12 -0.13 -7.20
N SER A 98 -0.01 -1.40 -6.83
CA SER A 98 -1.19 -2.21 -7.17
C SER A 98 -2.47 -1.80 -6.44
N VAL A 99 -2.36 -1.01 -5.37
CA VAL A 99 -3.50 -0.59 -4.54
C VAL A 99 -4.27 0.55 -5.18
N GLN A 100 -3.64 1.32 -6.08
CA GLN A 100 -4.26 2.46 -6.75
C GLN A 100 -5.64 2.15 -7.36
N PHE A 101 -5.84 0.92 -7.85
CA PHE A 101 -7.08 0.47 -8.50
C PHE A 101 -8.28 0.36 -7.56
N CYS A 102 -8.07 0.32 -6.24
CA CYS A 102 -9.14 0.30 -5.24
C CYS A 102 -9.21 1.57 -4.38
N CYS A 103 -8.35 2.56 -4.66
CA CYS A 103 -8.30 3.81 -3.91
C CYS A 103 -9.56 4.66 -4.08
N ASP A 104 -9.93 5.32 -3.00
CA ASP A 104 -10.96 6.36 -2.95
C ASP A 104 -10.32 7.72 -3.27
N PRO A 105 -10.76 8.44 -4.33
CA PRO A 105 -10.18 9.72 -4.70
C PRO A 105 -10.13 10.72 -3.54
N ALA A 106 -11.18 10.81 -2.72
CA ALA A 106 -11.22 11.75 -1.60
C ALA A 106 -10.20 11.42 -0.51
N LYS A 107 -9.93 10.13 -0.28
CA LYS A 107 -8.93 9.68 0.70
C LYS A 107 -7.50 9.88 0.19
N VAL A 108 -7.29 9.68 -1.12
CA VAL A 108 -6.00 9.99 -1.75
C VAL A 108 -5.78 11.50 -1.79
N ASP A 109 -6.82 12.31 -2.03
CA ASP A 109 -6.74 13.76 -1.91
C ASP A 109 -6.35 14.19 -0.49
N ALA A 110 -6.90 13.55 0.55
CA ALA A 110 -6.49 13.82 1.93
C ALA A 110 -5.01 13.48 2.20
N LEU A 111 -4.47 12.42 1.57
CA LEU A 111 -3.03 12.13 1.60
C LEU A 111 -2.21 13.23 0.93
N ARG A 112 -2.63 13.68 -0.26
CA ARG A 112 -2.01 14.79 -1.00
C ARG A 112 -2.03 16.08 -0.18
N GLN A 113 -3.16 16.40 0.45
CA GLN A 113 -3.29 17.58 1.32
C GLN A 113 -2.35 17.50 2.52
N THR A 114 -2.17 16.30 3.11
CA THR A 114 -1.19 16.09 4.18
C THR A 114 0.24 16.29 3.68
N ALA A 115 0.58 15.70 2.53
CA ALA A 115 1.89 15.87 1.90
C ALA A 115 2.18 17.34 1.57
N LYS A 116 1.17 18.08 1.09
CA LYS A 116 1.26 19.52 0.86
C LYS A 116 1.50 20.28 2.16
N ALA A 117 0.70 20.04 3.20
CA ALA A 117 0.85 20.73 4.48
C ALA A 117 2.24 20.52 5.10
N ILE A 118 2.77 19.29 5.02
CA ILE A 118 4.13 18.98 5.44
C ILE A 118 5.15 19.73 4.56
N THR A 119 5.01 19.68 3.24
CA THR A 119 5.94 20.35 2.30
C THR A 119 5.95 21.87 2.49
N ASP A 120 4.78 22.50 2.67
CA ASP A 120 4.63 23.93 2.89
C ASP A 120 5.34 24.41 4.18
N ALA A 121 5.45 23.55 5.19
CA ALA A 121 6.17 23.86 6.43
C ALA A 121 7.69 23.93 6.24
N PHE A 122 8.21 23.45 5.10
CA PHE A 122 9.62 23.46 4.74
C PHE A 122 9.82 24.18 3.39
N PRO A 123 9.84 25.54 3.39
CA PRO A 123 9.74 26.34 2.16
C PRO A 123 10.90 26.14 1.17
N GLN A 124 12.03 25.58 1.61
CA GLN A 124 13.16 25.24 0.74
C GLN A 124 12.96 23.91 -0.02
N THR A 125 11.94 23.10 0.33
CA THR A 125 11.73 21.78 -0.28
C THR A 125 11.47 21.88 -1.78
N ILE A 126 10.50 22.70 -2.21
CA ILE A 126 10.16 22.82 -3.64
C ILE A 126 11.35 23.35 -4.46
N PRO A 127 12.01 24.48 -4.09
CA PRO A 127 13.19 24.95 -4.81
C PRO A 127 14.30 23.90 -4.95
N GLN A 128 14.53 23.10 -3.90
CA GLN A 128 15.55 22.06 -3.95
C GLN A 128 15.13 20.85 -4.79
N LEU A 129 13.83 20.48 -4.80
CA LEU A 129 13.31 19.46 -5.72
C LEU A 129 13.48 19.88 -7.18
N GLU A 130 13.15 21.15 -7.50
CA GLU A 130 13.32 21.72 -8.84
C GLU A 130 14.80 21.78 -9.25
N ALA A 131 15.70 22.16 -8.33
CA ALA A 131 17.14 22.13 -8.56
C ALA A 131 17.68 20.72 -8.85
N LEU A 132 17.03 19.69 -8.29
CA LEU A 132 17.29 18.28 -8.61
C LEU A 132 16.59 17.82 -9.91
N GLY A 133 15.82 18.69 -10.57
CA GLY A 133 15.14 18.43 -11.83
C GLY A 133 13.80 17.69 -11.68
N TYR A 134 13.15 17.79 -10.52
CA TYR A 134 11.78 17.31 -10.34
C TYR A 134 10.78 18.43 -10.64
N ASP A 135 9.86 18.19 -11.57
CA ASP A 135 8.97 19.20 -12.15
C ASP A 135 7.47 18.97 -11.88
N ASP A 136 7.09 17.78 -11.40
CA ASP A 136 5.70 17.41 -11.08
C ASP A 136 5.24 18.00 -9.73
N ILE A 137 5.43 19.31 -9.52
CA ILE A 137 5.15 20.02 -8.26
C ILE A 137 3.66 20.34 -8.09
N ASP A 138 2.96 20.61 -9.19
CA ASP A 138 1.53 20.94 -9.22
C ASP A 138 0.65 19.78 -8.75
N ILE A 139 1.18 18.55 -8.63
CA ILE A 139 0.47 17.43 -7.99
C ILE A 139 0.12 17.74 -6.53
N LEU A 140 0.85 18.64 -5.85
CA LEU A 140 0.50 19.06 -4.49
C LEU A 140 -0.69 20.01 -4.45
N THR A 141 -1.02 20.70 -5.54
CA THR A 141 -2.13 21.67 -5.59
C THR A 141 -3.29 21.20 -6.48
N THR A 142 -3.09 20.15 -7.27
CA THR A 142 -4.12 19.54 -8.13
C THR A 142 -4.98 18.57 -7.32
N PRO A 143 -6.30 18.80 -7.19
CA PRO A 143 -7.19 17.88 -6.50
C PRO A 143 -7.21 16.48 -7.13
N ILE A 144 -7.30 15.44 -6.31
CA ILE A 144 -7.45 14.05 -6.77
C ILE A 144 -8.94 13.75 -6.95
N ALA A 145 -9.40 13.69 -8.21
CA ALA A 145 -10.81 13.48 -8.54
C ALA A 145 -11.07 12.11 -9.16
N ASP A 146 -10.11 11.57 -9.92
CA ASP A 146 -10.33 10.37 -10.73
C ASP A 146 -9.16 9.36 -10.66
N PRO A 147 -9.28 8.18 -11.30
CA PRO A 147 -8.23 7.16 -11.30
C PRO A 147 -6.90 7.61 -11.93
N ALA A 148 -6.90 8.55 -12.88
CA ALA A 148 -5.68 9.07 -13.49
C ALA A 148 -4.94 9.98 -12.50
N ASP A 149 -5.67 10.80 -11.74
CA ASP A 149 -5.08 11.61 -10.67
C ASP A 149 -4.46 10.73 -9.58
N ILE A 150 -5.15 9.65 -9.19
CA ILE A 150 -4.62 8.67 -8.24
C ILE A 150 -3.32 8.07 -8.80
N ALA A 151 -3.30 7.63 -10.05
CA ALA A 151 -2.11 7.03 -10.66
C ALA A 151 -0.91 7.99 -10.66
N ARG A 152 -1.14 9.27 -10.99
CA ARG A 152 -0.11 10.33 -10.94
C ARG A 152 0.42 10.52 -9.52
N TYR A 153 -0.46 10.67 -8.51
CA TYR A 153 -0.03 10.81 -7.11
C TYR A 153 0.75 9.59 -6.62
N VAL A 154 0.30 8.38 -6.96
CA VAL A 154 0.95 7.13 -6.58
C VAL A 154 2.38 7.05 -7.08
N ASP A 155 2.66 7.57 -8.28
CA ASP A 155 3.98 7.58 -8.90
C ASP A 155 4.81 8.85 -8.60
N SER A 156 4.28 9.77 -7.79
CA SER A 156 4.97 11.00 -7.39
C SER A 156 5.98 10.78 -6.26
N ILE A 157 6.91 11.73 -6.08
CA ILE A 157 7.90 11.69 -4.98
C ILE A 157 7.24 11.68 -3.59
N TRP A 158 5.99 12.16 -3.48
CA TRP A 158 5.18 12.18 -2.25
C TRP A 158 4.52 10.83 -1.91
N ASN A 159 4.77 9.78 -2.70
CA ASN A 159 4.34 8.41 -2.39
C ASN A 159 5.38 7.33 -2.76
N SER A 160 6.04 7.43 -3.92
CA SER A 160 6.76 6.33 -4.55
C SER A 160 8.24 6.20 -4.22
N CYS A 161 8.74 7.00 -3.27
CA CYS A 161 10.17 7.17 -3.04
C CYS A 161 10.57 6.76 -1.62
N VAL A 162 9.95 5.72 -1.07
CA VAL A 162 10.46 5.07 0.14
C VAL A 162 11.76 4.36 -0.25
N PRO A 163 12.92 4.76 0.31
CA PRO A 163 14.20 4.20 -0.07
C PRO A 163 14.40 2.84 0.60
N ILE A 164 14.64 1.82 -0.21
CA ILE A 164 14.90 0.47 0.31
C ILE A 164 16.14 -0.09 -0.38
N PRO A 165 17.16 -0.57 0.36
CA PRO A 165 18.27 -1.28 -0.24
C PRO A 165 17.76 -2.60 -0.83
N LEU A 166 18.24 -2.98 -2.02
CA LEU A 166 17.76 -4.16 -2.76
C LEU A 166 17.52 -5.42 -1.89
N PRO A 167 18.41 -5.82 -0.96
CA PRO A 167 18.16 -6.99 -0.10
C PRO A 167 16.94 -6.86 0.83
N GLY A 168 16.60 -5.64 1.23
CA GLY A 168 15.48 -5.30 2.11
C GLY A 168 14.14 -5.13 1.37
N HIS A 169 14.13 -5.04 0.04
CA HIS A 169 12.88 -4.89 -0.71
C HIS A 169 12.17 -6.23 -0.89
N THR A 170 12.87 -7.24 -1.42
CA THR A 170 12.29 -8.54 -1.82
C THR A 170 12.45 -9.64 -0.76
N GLY A 171 12.80 -9.27 0.47
CA GLY A 171 13.58 -10.09 1.40
C GLY A 171 13.21 -11.58 1.48
N ARG A 172 14.22 -12.43 1.28
CA ARG A 172 14.19 -13.85 1.63
C ARG A 172 14.56 -14.01 3.10
N VAL A 173 13.61 -14.34 3.96
CA VAL A 173 13.92 -14.69 5.35
C VAL A 173 14.70 -16.01 5.35
N ARG A 174 16.00 -15.97 5.62
CA ARG A 174 16.86 -17.15 5.80
C ARG A 174 17.51 -17.08 7.18
N SER A 175 17.76 -18.23 7.81
CA SER A 175 18.47 -18.31 9.10
C SER A 175 19.89 -17.71 9.05
N THR A 176 20.46 -17.56 7.85
CA THR A 176 21.77 -16.95 7.60
C THR A 176 21.72 -15.53 7.08
N SER A 177 20.52 -14.96 6.86
CA SER A 177 20.38 -13.58 6.41
C SER A 177 20.07 -12.70 7.62
N PRO A 178 21.03 -11.88 8.11
CA PRO A 178 20.87 -11.17 9.37
C PRO A 178 19.72 -10.13 9.35
N LEU A 179 19.21 -9.72 8.18
CA LEU A 179 18.17 -8.68 8.03
C LEU A 179 17.27 -8.85 6.78
N ALA A 180 16.62 -10.00 6.56
CA ALA A 180 15.80 -10.18 5.33
C ALA A 180 14.33 -10.55 5.54
N ALA A 181 13.71 -9.99 6.58
CA ALA A 181 12.28 -9.70 6.56
C ALA A 181 12.05 -8.48 5.67
N GLY A 182 12.13 -8.63 4.34
CA GLY A 182 11.97 -7.50 3.43
C GLY A 182 10.63 -6.78 3.62
N VAL A 183 10.51 -5.53 3.14
CA VAL A 183 9.33 -4.67 3.37
C VAL A 183 8.02 -5.33 2.92
N HIS A 184 8.04 -6.21 1.92
CA HIS A 184 6.86 -7.00 1.52
C HIS A 184 6.45 -8.13 2.50
N ASN A 185 7.29 -8.47 3.48
CA ASN A 185 6.98 -9.43 4.55
C ASN A 185 6.28 -8.79 5.75
N TYR A 186 6.48 -7.48 5.98
CA TYR A 186 5.79 -6.69 7.02
C TYR A 186 5.32 -5.33 6.49
N PRO A 187 4.49 -5.29 5.44
CA PRO A 187 4.22 -4.04 4.76
C PRO A 187 3.19 -3.23 5.54
N GLU A 188 3.64 -2.19 6.26
CA GLU A 188 2.76 -1.09 6.70
C GLU A 188 1.92 -0.60 5.52
N THR A 189 2.47 -0.60 4.30
CA THR A 189 1.74 -0.25 3.08
C THR A 189 0.53 -1.15 2.82
N MET A 190 0.59 -2.46 3.09
CA MET A 190 -0.58 -3.34 2.94
C MET A 190 -1.57 -3.18 4.09
N CYS A 191 -1.06 -2.98 5.31
CA CYS A 191 -1.89 -2.70 6.49
C CYS A 191 -2.61 -1.35 6.39
N ALA A 192 -2.05 -0.41 5.63
CA ALA A 192 -2.62 0.91 5.39
C ALA A 192 -3.67 0.94 4.26
N ILE A 193 -3.77 -0.11 3.43
CA ILE A 193 -4.76 -0.20 2.32
C ILE A 193 -6.18 0.17 2.78
N PRO A 194 -6.72 -0.36 3.91
CA PRO A 194 -8.07 -0.02 4.33
C PRO A 194 -8.29 1.48 4.61
N ARG A 195 -7.21 2.22 4.91
CA ARG A 195 -7.25 3.66 5.18
C ARG A 195 -7.47 4.48 3.90
N VAL A 196 -7.11 3.95 2.73
CA VAL A 196 -7.17 4.65 1.43
C VAL A 196 -8.13 4.00 0.43
N MET A 197 -8.52 2.75 0.67
CA MET A 197 -9.45 2.01 -0.17
C MET A 197 -10.87 2.53 0.00
N ARG A 198 -11.66 2.45 -1.08
CA ARG A 198 -13.10 2.67 -1.01
C ARG A 198 -13.74 1.69 -0.02
N SER A 199 -14.63 2.19 0.84
CA SER A 199 -15.31 1.36 1.83
C SER A 199 -16.49 0.57 1.26
N ASP A 200 -16.91 0.92 0.04
CA ASP A 200 -18.10 0.40 -0.64
C ASP A 200 -17.80 -0.75 -1.61
N PHE A 201 -16.52 -1.07 -1.86
CA PHE A 201 -16.08 -2.24 -2.60
C PHE A 201 -15.36 -3.22 -1.67
N ILE A 202 -15.75 -4.49 -1.70
CA ILE A 202 -15.19 -5.54 -0.85
C ILE A 202 -14.33 -6.50 -1.71
N PRO A 203 -13.02 -6.25 -1.88
CA PRO A 203 -12.19 -7.06 -2.77
C PRO A 203 -11.91 -8.45 -2.23
N PHE A 204 -11.85 -8.61 -0.90
CA PHE A 204 -11.52 -9.87 -0.24
C PHE A 204 -12.79 -10.66 0.11
N SER A 205 -12.84 -11.92 -0.28
CA SER A 205 -13.85 -12.86 0.19
C SER A 205 -13.19 -14.14 0.69
N VAL A 206 -13.64 -14.63 1.83
CA VAL A 206 -13.32 -15.96 2.34
C VAL A 206 -14.49 -16.88 2.03
N ASP A 207 -14.21 -18.01 1.38
CA ASP A 207 -15.19 -19.05 1.13
C ASP A 207 -15.55 -19.78 2.43
N THR A 208 -16.83 -19.83 2.78
CA THR A 208 -17.27 -20.36 4.09
C THR A 208 -16.91 -21.84 4.28
N PRO A 209 -17.13 -22.73 3.30
CA PRO A 209 -16.75 -24.14 3.41
C PRO A 209 -15.24 -24.38 3.50
N THR A 210 -14.46 -23.80 2.59
CA THR A 210 -13.03 -24.13 2.45
C THR A 210 -12.12 -23.27 3.31
N LYS A 211 -12.63 -22.15 3.84
CA LYS A 211 -11.87 -21.08 4.50
C LYS A 211 -10.81 -20.44 3.61
N ALA A 212 -10.78 -20.78 2.32
CA ALA A 212 -9.83 -20.26 1.37
C ALA A 212 -10.23 -18.84 0.93
N ALA A 213 -9.24 -17.96 0.79
CA ALA A 213 -9.46 -16.59 0.35
C ALA A 213 -9.47 -16.44 -1.19
N ALA A 214 -10.21 -15.44 -1.67
CA ALA A 214 -10.20 -14.96 -3.04
C ALA A 214 -10.23 -13.43 -3.06
N VAL A 215 -9.57 -12.84 -4.06
CA VAL A 215 -9.49 -11.39 -4.26
C VAL A 215 -9.93 -11.03 -5.66
N VAL A 216 -10.81 -10.06 -5.75
CA VAL A 216 -11.35 -9.52 -7.00
C VAL A 216 -11.12 -8.02 -7.13
N VAL A 217 -11.05 -7.54 -8.37
CA VAL A 217 -10.99 -6.11 -8.73
C VAL A 217 -12.03 -5.81 -9.81
N PRO A 218 -12.58 -4.59 -9.90
CA PRO A 218 -13.51 -4.22 -10.97
C PRO A 218 -12.81 -4.28 -12.34
N VAL A 219 -13.57 -4.59 -13.41
CA VAL A 219 -13.03 -4.59 -14.79
C VAL A 219 -13.22 -3.26 -15.51
N ALA A 220 -14.04 -2.36 -14.96
CA ALA A 220 -14.36 -1.07 -15.53
C ALA A 220 -14.41 0.02 -14.46
N PRO A 221 -14.35 1.31 -14.85
CA PRO A 221 -14.48 2.43 -13.91
C PRO A 221 -15.80 2.40 -13.13
N ARG A 222 -15.78 2.98 -11.92
CA ARG A 222 -16.97 3.20 -11.10
C ARG A 222 -17.99 4.05 -11.89
N GLY A 223 -19.28 3.73 -11.73
CA GLY A 223 -20.37 4.43 -12.44
C GLY A 223 -20.60 3.93 -13.88
N SER A 224 -19.77 3.02 -14.40
CA SER A 224 -19.96 2.45 -15.75
C SER A 224 -21.16 1.49 -15.87
N GLY A 225 -21.71 1.02 -14.76
CA GLY A 225 -22.73 -0.04 -14.74
C GLY A 225 -22.18 -1.46 -14.94
N ASP A 226 -20.87 -1.64 -15.14
CA ASP A 226 -20.26 -2.96 -15.30
C ASP A 226 -19.99 -3.63 -13.94
N GLY A 227 -20.85 -4.59 -13.58
CA GLY A 227 -20.72 -5.38 -12.34
C GLY A 227 -19.73 -6.53 -12.41
N ARG A 228 -19.00 -6.72 -13.52
CA ARG A 228 -18.02 -7.81 -13.65
C ARG A 228 -16.77 -7.51 -12.82
N THR A 229 -16.12 -8.58 -12.36
CA THR A 229 -14.85 -8.47 -11.64
C THR A 229 -13.79 -9.38 -12.23
N ARG A 230 -12.53 -8.97 -12.19
CA ARG A 230 -11.38 -9.81 -12.47
C ARG A 230 -10.95 -10.50 -11.17
N LEU A 231 -10.80 -11.82 -11.20
CA LEU A 231 -10.17 -12.55 -10.10
C LEU A 231 -8.65 -12.40 -10.19
N VAL A 232 -8.05 -11.76 -9.19
CA VAL A 232 -6.59 -11.52 -9.13
C VAL A 232 -5.87 -12.53 -8.23
N PHE A 233 -6.58 -13.09 -7.24
CA PHE A 233 -6.06 -14.13 -6.37
C PHE A 233 -7.15 -15.13 -5.97
N ALA A 234 -6.76 -16.39 -5.84
CA ALA A 234 -7.56 -17.43 -5.20
C ALA A 234 -6.59 -18.42 -4.56
N GLU A 235 -6.76 -18.63 -3.25
CA GLU A 235 -5.96 -19.55 -2.45
C GLU A 235 -6.18 -20.99 -2.90
N ARG A 236 -5.17 -21.84 -2.73
CA ARG A 236 -5.30 -23.28 -3.01
C ARG A 236 -6.39 -23.87 -2.11
N GLY A 237 -7.37 -24.52 -2.73
CA GLY A 237 -8.58 -25.01 -2.06
C GLY A 237 -9.81 -24.16 -2.31
N HIS A 238 -9.65 -22.90 -2.75
CA HIS A 238 -10.79 -22.08 -3.19
C HIS A 238 -11.39 -22.66 -4.48
N PRO A 239 -12.73 -22.71 -4.64
CA PRO A 239 -13.39 -23.27 -5.84
C PRO A 239 -12.98 -22.62 -7.16
N LEU A 240 -12.50 -21.37 -7.12
CA LEU A 240 -12.02 -20.63 -8.30
C LEU A 240 -10.54 -20.81 -8.61
N ALA A 241 -9.75 -21.47 -7.75
CA ALA A 241 -8.30 -21.58 -7.91
C ALA A 241 -7.91 -22.27 -9.23
N ALA A 242 -8.54 -23.40 -9.55
CA ALA A 242 -8.28 -24.13 -10.80
C ALA A 242 -8.65 -23.31 -12.05
N LYS A 243 -9.79 -22.59 -12.00
CA LYS A 243 -10.23 -21.72 -13.12
C LYS A 243 -9.26 -20.55 -13.32
N LYS A 244 -8.75 -19.95 -12.23
CA LYS A 244 -7.75 -18.89 -12.27
C LYS A 244 -6.46 -19.37 -12.93
N ALA A 245 -5.96 -20.53 -12.50
CA ALA A 245 -4.74 -21.14 -13.04
C ALA A 245 -4.87 -21.45 -14.54
N ALA A 246 -6.03 -21.99 -14.97
CA ALA A 246 -6.30 -22.25 -16.38
C ALA A 246 -6.35 -20.97 -17.22
N ALA A 247 -7.03 -19.92 -16.75
CA ALA A 247 -7.08 -18.62 -17.43
C ALA A 247 -5.67 -18.03 -17.60
N LYS A 248 -4.85 -18.07 -16.54
CA LYS A 248 -3.46 -17.62 -16.57
C LYS A 248 -2.63 -18.42 -17.58
N LYS A 249 -2.73 -19.76 -17.60
CA LYS A 249 -2.00 -20.61 -18.57
C LYS A 249 -2.33 -20.25 -20.02
N ALA A 250 -3.55 -19.76 -20.25
CA ALA A 250 -3.99 -19.25 -21.56
C ALA A 250 -3.63 -17.77 -21.81
N GLY A 251 -2.85 -17.13 -20.94
CA GLY A 251 -2.49 -15.70 -21.06
C GLY A 251 -3.65 -14.74 -20.82
N LYS A 252 -4.72 -15.18 -20.14
CA LYS A 252 -5.96 -14.41 -19.95
C LYS A 252 -6.21 -14.12 -18.48
N ALA A 253 -6.91 -13.01 -18.22
CA ALA A 253 -7.52 -12.76 -16.92
C ALA A 253 -8.79 -13.62 -16.76
N LEU A 254 -9.03 -14.13 -15.54
CA LEU A 254 -10.32 -14.73 -15.21
C LEU A 254 -11.31 -13.61 -14.86
N ILE A 255 -12.30 -13.38 -15.72
CA ILE A 255 -13.39 -12.44 -15.50
C ILE A 255 -14.62 -13.20 -14.97
N LEU A 256 -15.14 -12.73 -13.85
CA LEU A 256 -16.38 -13.20 -13.24
C LEU A 256 -17.53 -12.30 -13.71
N GLY A 257 -18.64 -12.91 -14.11
CA GLY A 257 -19.85 -12.19 -14.50
C GLY A 257 -20.46 -11.41 -13.34
N ALA A 258 -21.25 -10.37 -13.62
CA ALA A 258 -21.91 -9.55 -12.60
C ALA A 258 -22.78 -10.38 -11.63
N GLU A 259 -23.37 -11.47 -12.12
CA GLU A 259 -24.18 -12.40 -11.33
C GLU A 259 -23.38 -13.37 -10.46
N ASN A 260 -22.05 -13.40 -10.58
CA ASN A 260 -21.22 -14.24 -9.75
C ASN A 260 -21.34 -13.83 -8.27
N PRO A 261 -21.50 -14.76 -7.32
CA PRO A 261 -21.60 -14.43 -5.90
C PRO A 261 -20.45 -13.55 -5.37
N LEU A 262 -19.21 -13.75 -5.85
CA LEU A 262 -18.08 -12.90 -5.46
C LEU A 262 -18.22 -11.49 -6.05
N SER A 263 -18.64 -11.34 -7.31
CA SER A 263 -18.86 -10.03 -7.93
C SER A 263 -19.99 -9.26 -7.23
N ARG A 264 -21.13 -9.92 -6.98
CA ARG A 264 -22.25 -9.33 -6.22
C ARG A 264 -21.80 -8.91 -4.81
N LYS A 265 -21.07 -9.77 -4.09
CA LYS A 265 -20.55 -9.45 -2.75
C LYS A 265 -19.57 -8.27 -2.78
N ALA A 266 -18.70 -8.21 -3.79
CA ALA A 266 -17.73 -7.14 -3.93
C ALA A 266 -18.39 -5.78 -4.15
N PHE A 267 -19.47 -5.73 -4.94
CA PHE A 267 -20.23 -4.51 -5.21
C PHE A 267 -21.39 -4.23 -4.24
N ALA A 268 -21.65 -5.10 -3.25
CA ALA A 268 -22.87 -5.07 -2.44
C ALA A 268 -23.12 -3.75 -1.68
N LYS A 269 -22.08 -2.94 -1.45
CA LYS A 269 -22.18 -1.66 -0.77
C LYS A 269 -22.02 -0.45 -1.69
N GLN A 270 -21.68 -0.67 -2.96
CA GLN A 270 -21.47 0.38 -3.93
C GLN A 270 -22.82 0.94 -4.37
N ARG A 271 -23.01 2.25 -4.16
CA ARG A 271 -24.16 3.03 -4.62
C ARG A 271 -23.74 3.94 -5.76
#